data_AF-A0A6L8S0N5-F1
#
_entry.id   AF-A0A6L8S0N5-F1
#
_cell.length_a   1.000
_cell.length_b   1.000
_cell.length_c   1.000
_cell.angle_alpha   90.00
_cell.angle_beta   90.00
_cell.angle_gamma   90.00
#
_symmetry.space_group_name_H-M   'P 1'
#
loop_
_entity.id
_entity.type
_entity.pdbx_description
1 polymer ?
#
loop_
_entity_poly.entity_id
_entity_poly.type
_entity_poly.pdbx_seq_one_letter_code
_entity_poly.pdbx_strand_id
1 'polypeptide(L)'
;MKGSVSNPYPGMMKESVSAYRIYGDGTDHEGDIWKSFRGKKQGEYTLKEYEAIPDEYRVELIDGVIYDLNMPTTIHQQLAFEISIKLREYIRQNKGLCMVLPSPVSVQLDEDDRTMIQPDVVICCDREKILQSHVYGAPDMVIEILSPSTRKKDMGLKLKKYITARVREYWMVDPDKKKVVVYDLEHNELPAIYGFEDQVPVNIFAGKCQIDFSEICSYIEFLFEKE
;
A
#
# COMPACT_ATOMS: atom_id res chain seq x y z
N MET A 1 -44.04 -14.03 -4.84
CA MET A 1 -43.32 -13.58 -6.05
C MET A 1 -41.99 -12.99 -5.59
N LYS A 2 -40.90 -13.76 -5.66
CA LYS A 2 -39.54 -13.30 -5.38
C LYS A 2 -38.83 -13.23 -6.72
N GLY A 3 -38.46 -12.02 -7.16
CA GLY A 3 -37.64 -11.82 -8.34
C GLY A 3 -36.24 -12.35 -8.06
N SER A 4 -35.82 -13.34 -8.85
CA SER A 4 -34.45 -13.83 -8.89
C SER A 4 -33.57 -12.77 -9.55
N VAL A 5 -32.68 -12.14 -8.79
CA VAL A 5 -31.56 -11.38 -9.36
C VAL A 5 -30.54 -12.41 -9.83
N SER A 6 -30.38 -12.53 -11.14
CA SER A 6 -29.39 -13.40 -11.77
C SER A 6 -27.98 -12.89 -11.46
N ASN A 7 -27.13 -13.77 -10.93
CA ASN A 7 -25.69 -13.57 -10.82
C ASN A 7 -25.11 -13.31 -12.23
N PRO A 8 -24.52 -12.13 -12.51
CA PRO A 8 -24.04 -11.79 -13.86
C PRO A 8 -22.78 -12.57 -14.28
N TYR A 9 -22.14 -13.31 -13.38
CA TYR A 9 -20.90 -14.03 -13.69
C TYR A 9 -20.89 -15.48 -13.14
N PRO A 10 -21.59 -16.41 -13.80
CA PRO A 10 -21.52 -17.83 -13.46
C PRO A 10 -20.25 -18.43 -14.08
N GLY A 11 -19.13 -18.43 -13.36
CA GLY A 11 -17.93 -19.13 -13.84
C GLY A 11 -16.58 -18.83 -13.17
N MET A 12 -16.47 -17.85 -12.27
CA MET A 12 -15.17 -17.53 -11.66
C MET A 12 -14.97 -18.23 -10.32
N MET A 13 -14.47 -19.46 -10.38
CA MET A 13 -13.49 -19.96 -9.41
C MET A 13 -12.85 -21.24 -9.96
N LYS A 14 -11.63 -21.09 -10.47
CA LYS A 14 -10.49 -22.01 -10.29
C LYS A 14 -9.28 -21.44 -11.05
N GLU A 15 -8.20 -21.21 -10.29
CA GLU A 15 -6.82 -21.01 -10.74
C GLU A 15 -6.52 -19.71 -11.51
N SER A 16 -5.93 -18.73 -10.81
CA SER A 16 -4.95 -17.75 -11.34
C SER A 16 -5.08 -17.35 -12.82
N VAL A 17 -6.22 -16.78 -13.20
CA VAL A 17 -6.40 -16.05 -14.48
C VAL A 17 -6.20 -14.54 -14.27
N SER A 18 -5.48 -14.17 -13.21
CA SER A 18 -5.35 -12.79 -12.70
C SER A 18 -4.31 -12.01 -13.50
N ALA A 19 -4.69 -10.78 -13.89
CA ALA A 19 -3.95 -9.74 -14.61
C ALA A 19 -3.32 -10.07 -15.98
N TYR A 20 -2.57 -11.17 -16.14
CA TYR A 20 -1.75 -11.39 -17.35
C TYR A 20 -2.58 -11.51 -18.63
N ARG A 21 -3.80 -12.02 -18.49
CA ARG A 21 -4.78 -12.20 -19.56
C ARG A 21 -5.69 -11.00 -19.79
N ILE A 22 -5.45 -9.89 -19.09
CA ILE A 22 -6.18 -8.61 -19.25
C ILE A 22 -5.18 -7.50 -19.65
N TYR A 23 -3.95 -7.57 -19.13
CA TYR A 23 -2.93 -6.53 -19.20
C TYR A 23 -1.57 -7.01 -19.75
N GLY A 24 -1.48 -8.09 -20.53
CA GLY A 24 -0.15 -8.63 -20.84
C GLY A 24 -0.01 -9.63 -21.97
N ASP A 25 -1.09 -10.19 -22.52
CA ASP A 25 -0.98 -11.20 -23.59
C ASP A 25 -0.96 -10.61 -25.01
N GLY A 26 -1.19 -9.29 -25.14
CA GLY A 26 -1.22 -8.62 -26.44
C GLY A 26 -2.44 -8.98 -27.29
N THR A 27 -3.49 -9.56 -26.70
CA THR A 27 -4.74 -9.86 -27.38
C THR A 27 -5.77 -8.75 -27.16
N ASP A 28 -6.54 -8.45 -28.21
CA ASP A 28 -7.62 -7.47 -28.13
C ASP A 28 -8.80 -8.07 -27.35
N HIS A 29 -9.05 -7.58 -26.13
CA HIS A 29 -10.28 -7.91 -25.41
C HIS A 29 -11.41 -6.99 -25.87
N GLU A 30 -12.54 -7.56 -26.29
CA GLU A 30 -13.72 -6.78 -26.70
C GLU A 30 -14.33 -6.07 -25.49
N GLY A 31 -14.11 -4.74 -25.42
CA GLY A 31 -14.69 -3.82 -24.44
C GLY A 31 -14.06 -2.43 -24.59
N ASP A 32 -14.86 -1.36 -24.55
CA ASP A 32 -14.39 0.01 -24.76
C ASP A 32 -13.34 0.47 -23.73
N ILE A 33 -13.36 -0.13 -22.54
CA ILE A 33 -12.48 0.17 -21.41
C ILE A 33 -11.02 -0.21 -21.71
N TRP A 34 -10.80 -1.30 -22.46
CA TRP A 34 -9.45 -1.84 -22.73
C TRP A 34 -8.80 -1.25 -23.96
N LYS A 35 -9.43 -0.27 -24.61
CA LYS A 35 -8.90 0.37 -25.82
C LYS A 35 -7.54 1.03 -25.59
N SER A 36 -7.31 1.58 -24.40
CA SER A 36 -6.03 2.23 -24.04
C SER A 36 -4.87 1.24 -23.89
N PHE A 37 -5.17 -0.04 -23.64
CA PHE A 37 -4.19 -1.11 -23.44
C PHE A 37 -3.74 -1.79 -24.74
N ARG A 38 -4.46 -1.59 -25.85
CA ARG A 38 -4.22 -2.30 -27.11
C ARG A 38 -2.81 -2.06 -27.65
N GLY A 39 -2.12 -3.16 -27.96
CA GLY A 39 -0.75 -3.16 -28.48
C GLY A 39 0.34 -2.85 -27.45
N LYS A 40 -0.01 -2.59 -26.18
CA LYS A 40 0.94 -2.34 -25.08
C LYS A 40 1.21 -3.61 -24.27
N LYS A 41 2.41 -3.68 -23.69
CA LYS A 41 2.86 -4.75 -22.79
C LYS A 41 3.17 -4.19 -21.40
N GLN A 42 3.29 -5.10 -20.42
CA GLN A 42 3.81 -4.74 -19.09
C GLN A 42 5.15 -4.00 -19.20
N GLY A 43 5.24 -2.85 -18.55
CA GLY A 43 6.37 -1.93 -18.68
C GLY A 43 6.16 -0.82 -19.72
N GLU A 44 4.99 -0.74 -20.39
CA GLU A 44 4.66 0.32 -21.35
C GLU A 44 3.42 1.14 -20.93
N TYR A 45 2.83 0.81 -19.77
CA TYR A 45 1.68 1.51 -19.24
C TYR A 45 2.05 2.85 -18.63
N THR A 46 1.10 3.78 -18.70
CA THR A 46 1.18 5.12 -18.11
C THR A 46 -0.04 5.37 -17.23
N LEU A 47 -0.08 6.52 -16.56
CA LEU A 47 -1.24 6.95 -15.78
C LEU A 47 -2.52 6.97 -16.62
N LYS A 48 -2.43 7.25 -17.92
CA LYS A 48 -3.58 7.18 -18.83
C LYS A 48 -4.23 5.79 -18.85
N GLU A 49 -3.42 4.73 -18.86
CA GLU A 49 -3.95 3.36 -18.80
C GLU A 49 -4.44 3.03 -17.40
N TYR A 50 -3.69 3.41 -16.37
CA TYR A 50 -4.07 3.22 -14.96
C TYR A 50 -5.42 3.86 -14.63
N GLU A 51 -5.65 5.11 -15.03
CA GLU A 51 -6.90 5.86 -14.80
C GLU A 51 -8.09 5.32 -15.61
N ALA A 52 -7.82 4.54 -16.66
CA ALA A 52 -8.87 3.87 -17.42
C ALA A 52 -9.34 2.57 -16.77
N ILE A 53 -8.64 2.07 -15.75
CA ILE A 53 -9.00 0.85 -15.04
C ILE A 53 -10.21 1.15 -14.14
N PRO A 54 -11.29 0.35 -14.22
CA PRO A 54 -12.45 0.54 -13.37
C PRO A 54 -12.11 0.39 -11.88
N ASP A 55 -12.74 1.22 -11.03
CA ASP A 55 -12.48 1.30 -9.59
C ASP A 55 -12.65 -0.04 -8.84
N GLU A 56 -13.43 -0.99 -9.37
CA GLU A 56 -13.56 -2.33 -8.80
C GLU A 56 -12.26 -3.15 -8.83
N TYR A 57 -11.29 -2.78 -9.68
CA TYR A 57 -9.97 -3.40 -9.73
C TYR A 57 -8.98 -2.60 -8.88
N ARG A 58 -8.49 -3.23 -7.81
CA ARG A 58 -7.40 -2.65 -7.03
C ARG A 58 -6.08 -3.01 -7.68
N VAL A 59 -5.40 -2.01 -8.21
CA VAL A 59 -4.09 -2.16 -8.83
C VAL A 59 -3.15 -1.04 -8.41
N GLU A 60 -1.85 -1.27 -8.57
CA GLU A 60 -0.84 -0.22 -8.57
C GLU A 60 -0.02 -0.26 -9.85
N LEU A 61 0.47 0.91 -10.28
CA LEU A 61 1.35 1.09 -11.42
C LEU A 61 2.76 1.38 -10.90
N ILE A 62 3.77 0.60 -11.29
CA ILE A 62 5.17 0.86 -10.92
C ILE A 62 6.04 0.68 -12.17
N ASP A 63 6.76 1.74 -12.56
CA ASP A 63 7.62 1.77 -13.74
C ASP A 63 6.92 1.32 -15.05
N GLY A 64 5.61 1.56 -15.16
CA GLY A 64 4.77 1.15 -16.28
C GLY A 64 4.28 -0.30 -16.23
N VAL A 65 4.46 -0.99 -15.10
CA VAL A 65 3.94 -2.35 -14.85
C VAL A 65 2.75 -2.25 -13.90
N ILE A 66 1.64 -2.90 -14.25
CA ILE A 66 0.43 -2.98 -13.42
C ILE A 66 0.47 -4.23 -12.56
N TYR A 67 0.26 -4.06 -11.26
CA TYR A 67 0.17 -5.14 -10.28
C TYR A 67 -1.19 -5.16 -9.63
N ASP A 68 -1.85 -6.33 -9.62
CA ASP A 68 -3.05 -6.54 -8.82
C ASP A 68 -2.74 -6.44 -7.32
N LEU A 69 -3.65 -5.82 -6.59
CA LEU A 69 -3.67 -5.78 -5.13
C LEU A 69 -4.80 -6.68 -4.64
N ASN A 70 -4.46 -7.65 -3.80
CA ASN A 70 -5.44 -8.51 -3.18
C ASN A 70 -6.25 -7.77 -2.11
N MET A 71 -7.42 -8.33 -1.78
CA MET A 71 -8.18 -7.86 -0.64
C MET A 71 -7.39 -8.14 0.66
N PRO A 72 -7.19 -7.12 1.52
CA PRO A 72 -6.45 -7.28 2.76
C PRO A 72 -7.25 -8.11 3.77
N THR A 73 -6.55 -8.84 4.63
CA THR A 73 -7.18 -9.57 5.74
C THR A 73 -7.64 -8.61 6.84
N THR A 74 -8.49 -9.09 7.75
CA THR A 74 -8.89 -8.30 8.93
C THR A 74 -7.69 -7.92 9.80
N ILE A 75 -6.74 -8.83 10.01
CA ILE A 75 -5.50 -8.56 10.77
C ILE A 75 -4.73 -7.41 10.14
N HIS A 76 -4.55 -7.46 8.81
CA HIS A 76 -3.86 -6.42 8.07
C HIS A 76 -4.57 -5.06 8.18
N GLN A 77 -5.89 -5.04 8.07
CA GLN A 77 -6.67 -3.80 8.19
C GLN A 77 -6.60 -3.21 9.61
N GLN A 78 -6.70 -4.05 10.65
CA GLN A 78 -6.63 -3.59 12.03
C GLN A 78 -5.24 -3.04 12.36
N LEU A 79 -4.16 -3.68 11.92
CA LEU A 79 -2.80 -3.16 12.10
C LEU A 79 -2.64 -1.78 11.46
N ALA A 80 -3.07 -1.60 10.20
CA ALA A 80 -3.00 -0.30 9.52
C ALA A 80 -3.78 0.78 10.27
N PHE A 81 -4.98 0.43 10.72
CA PHE A 81 -5.90 1.33 11.40
C PHE A 81 -5.35 1.78 12.76
N GLU A 82 -4.92 0.86 13.61
CA GLU A 82 -4.39 1.17 14.94
C GLU A 82 -3.10 1.98 14.86
N ILE A 83 -2.17 1.60 13.97
CA ILE A 83 -0.95 2.39 13.70
C ILE A 83 -1.32 3.82 13.27
N SER A 84 -2.30 3.96 12.36
CA SER A 84 -2.76 5.26 11.88
C SER A 84 -3.38 6.11 12.99
N ILE A 85 -4.15 5.51 13.90
CA ILE A 85 -4.73 6.21 15.06
C ILE A 85 -3.61 6.77 15.94
N LYS A 86 -2.68 5.93 16.38
CA LYS A 86 -1.61 6.34 17.32
C LYS A 86 -0.75 7.46 16.74
N LEU A 87 -0.39 7.35 15.45
CA LEU A 87 0.33 8.40 14.72
C LEU A 87 -0.46 9.72 14.68
N ARG A 88 -1.74 9.65 14.30
CA ARG A 88 -2.61 10.83 14.20
C ARG A 88 -2.83 11.49 15.55
N GLU A 89 -2.97 10.72 16.61
CA GLU A 89 -3.10 11.22 17.98
C GLU A 89 -1.85 11.98 18.41
N TYR A 90 -0.67 11.40 18.21
CA TYR A 90 0.61 12.06 18.49
C TYR A 90 0.75 13.37 17.73
N ILE A 91 0.49 13.38 16.42
CA ILE A 91 0.58 14.59 15.58
C ILE A 91 -0.38 15.67 16.11
N ARG A 92 -1.64 15.30 16.42
CA ARG A 92 -2.64 16.25 16.92
C ARG A 92 -2.26 16.84 18.27
N GLN A 93 -1.81 16.01 19.22
CA GLN A 93 -1.40 16.45 20.55
C GLN A 93 -0.21 17.42 20.49
N ASN A 94 0.70 17.19 19.55
CA ASN A 94 1.89 18.04 19.34
C ASN A 94 1.67 19.18 18.35
N LYS A 95 0.43 19.42 17.89
CA LYS A 95 0.07 20.46 16.91
C LYS A 95 0.89 20.38 15.60
N GLY A 96 1.27 19.18 15.19
CA GLY A 96 2.00 18.93 13.95
C GLY A 96 1.12 19.13 12.72
N LEU A 97 1.75 19.42 11.58
CA LEU A 97 1.06 19.68 10.31
C LEU A 97 0.88 18.44 9.45
N CYS A 98 1.47 17.30 9.80
CA CYS A 98 1.41 16.10 8.97
C CYS A 98 0.01 15.48 8.90
N MET A 99 -0.33 14.90 7.76
CA MET A 99 -1.51 14.05 7.57
C MET A 99 -1.11 12.59 7.60
N VAL A 100 -1.93 11.78 8.24
CA VAL A 100 -1.88 10.30 8.18
C VAL A 100 -2.99 9.84 7.24
N LEU A 101 -2.63 9.07 6.22
CA LEU A 101 -3.51 8.60 5.16
C LEU A 101 -3.43 7.07 5.10
N PRO A 102 -4.40 6.34 5.68
CA PRO A 102 -4.47 4.88 5.51
C PRO A 102 -5.00 4.51 4.11
N SER A 103 -4.63 3.32 3.62
CA SER A 103 -5.17 2.76 2.39
C SER A 103 -6.71 2.67 2.43
N PRO A 104 -7.43 2.93 1.32
CA PRO A 104 -6.89 3.23 -0.01
C PRO A 104 -6.33 4.66 -0.10
N VAL A 105 -5.08 4.76 -0.53
CA VAL A 105 -4.38 6.03 -0.83
C VAL A 105 -3.49 5.79 -2.03
N SER A 106 -3.49 6.71 -2.98
CA SER A 106 -2.62 6.67 -4.15
C SER A 106 -1.47 7.66 -3.98
N VAL A 107 -0.26 7.27 -4.38
CA VAL A 107 0.94 8.11 -4.33
C VAL A 107 1.61 8.09 -5.71
N GLN A 108 1.69 9.24 -6.38
CA GLN A 108 2.44 9.40 -7.62
C GLN A 108 3.91 9.63 -7.27
N LEU A 109 4.59 8.54 -6.92
CA LEU A 109 5.83 8.56 -6.14
C LEU A 109 7.01 9.25 -6.84
N ASP A 110 7.21 8.95 -8.12
CA ASP A 110 8.37 9.46 -8.90
C ASP A 110 8.08 10.78 -9.61
N GLU A 111 6.90 11.38 -9.38
CA GLU A 111 6.45 12.60 -10.06
C GLU A 111 6.36 12.43 -11.60
N ASP A 112 6.28 11.18 -12.09
CA ASP A 112 6.19 10.79 -13.49
C ASP A 112 4.81 10.22 -13.87
N ASP A 113 4.61 9.90 -15.14
CA ASP A 113 3.36 9.28 -15.61
C ASP A 113 3.40 7.74 -15.58
N ARG A 114 4.32 7.12 -14.83
CA ARG A 114 4.59 5.67 -14.89
C ARG A 114 4.55 4.99 -13.53
N THR A 115 4.40 5.73 -12.44
CA THR A 115 4.29 5.16 -11.09
C THR A 115 3.17 5.81 -10.29
N MET A 116 2.15 5.00 -9.96
CA MET A 116 1.10 5.28 -8.98
C MET A 116 1.00 4.09 -8.03
N ILE A 117 1.55 4.25 -6.82
CA ILE A 117 1.65 3.19 -5.82
C ILE A 117 0.56 3.33 -4.76
N GLN A 118 0.12 2.22 -4.14
CA GLN A 118 -0.84 2.25 -3.04
C GLN A 118 -0.24 1.62 -1.77
N PRO A 119 0.40 2.42 -0.90
CA PRO A 119 0.88 1.94 0.40
C PRO A 119 -0.23 1.82 1.44
N ASP A 120 0.00 1.03 2.49
CA ASP A 120 -1.02 0.79 3.52
C ASP A 120 -1.22 1.97 4.47
N VAL A 121 -0.15 2.67 4.84
CA VAL A 121 -0.23 3.94 5.58
C VAL A 121 0.82 4.91 5.06
N VAL A 122 0.41 6.15 4.83
CA VAL A 122 1.27 7.24 4.41
C VAL A 122 1.23 8.37 5.45
N ILE A 123 2.39 8.95 5.76
CA ILE A 123 2.48 10.25 6.44
C ILE A 123 3.08 11.27 5.48
N CYS A 124 2.37 12.38 5.28
CA CYS A 124 2.82 13.49 4.46
C CYS A 124 2.69 14.81 5.23
N CYS A 125 3.81 15.50 5.42
CA CYS A 125 3.91 16.73 6.18
C CYS A 125 3.78 17.99 5.32
N ASP A 126 4.14 17.88 4.03
CA ASP A 126 3.96 18.93 3.05
C ASP A 126 2.54 18.91 2.47
N ARG A 127 1.75 19.93 2.78
CA ARG A 127 0.34 20.03 2.35
C ARG A 127 0.19 20.25 0.86
N GLU A 128 1.17 20.84 0.19
CA GLU A 128 1.12 21.09 -1.25
C GLU A 128 1.21 19.80 -2.08
N LYS A 129 1.80 18.75 -1.50
CA LYS A 129 1.85 17.40 -2.10
C LYS A 129 0.52 16.65 -1.99
N ILE A 130 -0.39 17.08 -1.13
CA ILE A 130 -1.64 16.34 -0.86
C ILE A 130 -2.74 16.89 -1.76
N LEU A 131 -2.94 16.23 -2.89
CA LEU A 131 -4.01 16.56 -3.81
C LEU A 131 -5.29 15.80 -3.43
N GLN A 132 -6.41 16.21 -4.00
CA GLN A 132 -7.70 15.55 -3.74
C GLN A 132 -7.69 14.08 -4.19
N SER A 133 -6.96 13.75 -5.26
CA SER A 133 -6.94 12.40 -5.84
C SER A 133 -5.79 11.52 -5.32
N HIS A 134 -4.64 12.10 -4.99
CA HIS A 134 -3.44 11.36 -4.62
C HIS A 134 -2.42 12.25 -3.88
N VAL A 135 -1.37 11.65 -3.33
CA VAL A 135 -0.17 12.37 -2.90
C VAL A 135 0.80 12.45 -4.08
N TYR A 136 1.23 13.65 -4.44
CA TYR A 136 2.17 13.90 -5.53
C TYR A 136 3.61 13.97 -5.01
N GLY A 137 4.46 13.04 -5.46
CA GLY A 137 5.84 12.88 -5.00
C GLY A 137 6.00 12.10 -3.70
N ALA A 138 7.23 12.07 -3.19
CA ALA A 138 7.59 11.27 -2.02
C ALA A 138 6.92 11.78 -0.73
N PRO A 139 6.25 10.90 0.03
CA PRO A 139 5.81 11.18 1.40
C PRO A 139 6.98 11.19 2.39
N ASP A 140 6.73 11.68 3.60
CA ASP A 140 7.70 11.64 4.69
C ASP A 140 7.89 10.21 5.21
N MET A 141 6.79 9.46 5.38
CA MET A 141 6.85 8.08 5.86
C MET A 141 5.87 7.19 5.10
N VAL A 142 6.28 5.96 4.86
CA VAL A 142 5.44 4.89 4.33
C VAL A 142 5.51 3.66 5.22
N ILE A 143 4.38 3.02 5.46
CA ILE A 143 4.27 1.75 6.18
C ILE A 143 3.55 0.75 5.28
N GLU A 144 4.14 -0.43 5.12
CA GLU A 144 3.54 -1.57 4.42
C GLU A 144 3.37 -2.72 5.41
N ILE A 145 2.19 -3.35 5.38
CA ILE A 145 1.87 -4.51 6.18
C ILE A 145 2.01 -5.72 5.27
N LEU A 146 3.00 -6.55 5.56
CA LEU A 146 3.35 -7.65 4.69
C LEU A 146 2.20 -8.66 4.65
N SER A 147 1.80 -8.99 3.42
CA SER A 147 0.90 -10.09 3.11
C SER A 147 1.62 -11.12 2.23
N PRO A 148 1.20 -12.39 2.19
CA PRO A 148 1.79 -13.38 1.29
C PRO A 148 1.84 -12.93 -0.18
N SER A 149 0.87 -12.13 -0.63
CA SER A 149 0.77 -11.65 -2.00
C SER A 149 1.68 -10.47 -2.35
N THR A 150 2.00 -9.60 -1.39
CA THR A 150 2.76 -8.35 -1.64
C THR A 150 4.18 -8.42 -1.11
N ARG A 151 4.48 -9.33 -0.17
CA ARG A 151 5.76 -9.48 0.54
C ARG A 151 6.99 -9.33 -0.34
N LYS A 152 7.07 -10.04 -1.46
CA LYS A 152 8.25 -9.99 -2.36
C LYS A 152 8.46 -8.59 -2.95
N LYS A 153 7.37 -7.91 -3.28
CA LYS A 153 7.36 -6.58 -3.89
C LYS A 153 7.69 -5.52 -2.84
N ASP A 154 7.09 -5.60 -1.66
CA ASP A 154 7.32 -4.66 -0.56
C ASP A 154 8.79 -4.70 -0.09
N MET A 155 9.31 -5.91 0.14
CA MET A 155 10.71 -6.14 0.58
C MET A 155 11.78 -5.85 -0.48
N GLY A 156 11.40 -5.61 -1.74
CA GLY A 156 12.34 -5.52 -2.86
C GLY A 156 12.09 -4.30 -3.72
N LEU A 157 11.07 -4.38 -4.58
CA LEU A 157 10.76 -3.34 -5.56
C LEU A 157 10.36 -2.03 -4.85
N LYS A 158 9.39 -2.06 -3.95
CA LYS A 158 8.89 -0.85 -3.28
C LYS A 158 9.95 -0.22 -2.38
N LEU A 159 10.69 -1.02 -1.59
CA LEU A 159 11.83 -0.53 -0.83
C LEU A 159 12.81 0.28 -1.71
N LYS A 160 13.21 -0.25 -2.88
CA LYS A 160 14.08 0.46 -3.81
C LYS A 160 13.45 1.77 -4.33
N LYS A 161 12.15 1.76 -4.63
CA LYS A 161 11.41 2.95 -5.06
C LYS A 161 11.38 4.02 -3.97
N TYR A 162 11.05 3.64 -2.73
CA TYR A 162 11.02 4.57 -1.59
C TYR A 162 12.40 5.17 -1.29
N ILE A 163 13.48 4.38 -1.38
CA ILE A 163 14.87 4.88 -1.31
C ILE A 163 15.14 5.90 -2.41
N THR A 164 14.81 5.56 -3.66
CA THR A 164 15.10 6.41 -4.83
C THR A 164 14.32 7.73 -4.78
N ALA A 165 13.06 7.67 -4.36
CA ALA A 165 12.19 8.82 -4.20
C ALA A 165 12.51 9.67 -2.95
N ARG A 166 13.41 9.20 -2.07
CA ARG A 166 13.80 9.86 -0.81
C ARG A 166 12.65 10.00 0.18
N VAL A 167 11.84 8.95 0.32
CA VAL A 167 11.00 8.78 1.52
C VAL A 167 11.92 8.79 2.74
N ARG A 168 11.54 9.47 3.81
CA ARG A 168 12.43 9.67 4.99
C ARG A 168 12.44 8.45 5.91
N GLU A 169 11.31 7.77 6.03
CA GLU A 169 11.19 6.57 6.85
C GLU A 169 10.27 5.53 6.22
N TYR A 170 10.68 4.26 6.25
CA TYR A 170 9.92 3.15 5.69
C TYR A 170 9.81 2.00 6.68
N TRP A 171 8.59 1.54 6.94
CA TRP A 171 8.34 0.40 7.83
C TRP A 171 7.76 -0.78 7.05
N MET A 172 8.26 -1.98 7.37
CA MET A 172 7.62 -3.25 7.01
C MET A 172 7.12 -3.94 8.27
N VAL A 173 5.80 -4.09 8.38
CA VAL A 173 5.16 -4.77 9.50
C VAL A 173 4.78 -6.18 9.06
N ASP A 174 5.40 -7.20 9.66
CA ASP A 174 5.18 -8.61 9.34
C ASP A 174 4.31 -9.27 10.42
N PRO A 175 2.98 -9.39 10.21
CA PRO A 175 2.09 -10.01 11.19
C PRO A 175 2.42 -11.49 11.42
N ASP A 176 2.82 -12.22 10.37
CA ASP A 176 3.13 -13.66 10.45
C ASP A 176 4.33 -13.92 11.36
N LYS A 177 5.35 -13.06 11.25
CA LYS A 177 6.58 -13.16 12.04
C LYS A 177 6.54 -12.34 13.33
N LYS A 178 5.50 -11.53 13.53
CA LYS A 178 5.39 -10.55 14.62
C LYS A 178 6.63 -9.66 14.72
N LYS A 179 7.07 -9.11 13.58
CA LYS A 179 8.25 -8.25 13.47
C LYS A 179 7.94 -6.95 12.75
N VAL A 180 8.64 -5.89 13.13
CA VAL A 180 8.66 -4.61 12.42
C VAL A 180 10.09 -4.34 11.98
N VAL A 181 10.28 -4.10 10.68
CA VAL A 181 11.57 -3.65 10.13
C VAL A 181 11.45 -2.16 9.83
N VAL A 182 12.28 -1.36 10.49
CA VAL A 182 12.31 0.09 10.36
C VAL A 182 13.53 0.51 9.58
N TYR A 183 13.31 1.22 8.48
CA TYR A 183 14.35 1.87 7.69
C TYR A 183 14.31 3.37 7.95
N ASP A 184 15.38 3.91 8.56
CA ASP A 184 15.67 5.34 8.53
C ASP A 184 16.41 5.66 7.23
N LEU A 185 15.63 6.06 6.22
CA LEU A 185 16.13 6.34 4.88
C LEU A 185 16.72 7.75 4.76
N GLU A 186 16.30 8.68 5.62
CA GLU A 186 16.84 10.03 5.69
C GLU A 186 18.31 10.03 6.14
N HIS A 187 18.64 9.19 7.12
CA HIS A 187 19.99 9.08 7.68
C HIS A 187 20.82 7.93 7.08
N ASN A 188 20.26 7.13 6.17
CA ASN A 188 20.89 5.95 5.55
C ASN A 188 21.47 4.95 6.57
N GLU A 189 20.72 4.69 7.64
CA GLU A 189 21.14 3.74 8.67
C GLU A 189 20.81 2.29 8.28
N LEU A 190 21.45 1.34 8.97
CA LEU A 190 21.06 -0.06 8.88
C LEU A 190 19.63 -0.23 9.43
N PRO A 191 18.79 -1.09 8.82
CA PRO A 191 17.44 -1.28 9.30
C PRO A 191 17.43 -1.86 10.72
N ALA A 192 16.62 -1.28 11.59
CA ALA A 192 16.34 -1.81 12.91
C ALA A 192 15.20 -2.82 12.84
N ILE A 193 15.29 -3.89 13.64
CA ILE A 193 14.27 -4.95 13.69
C ILE A 193 13.73 -5.02 15.11
N TYR A 194 12.42 -4.85 15.23
CA TYR A 194 11.68 -4.89 16.49
C TYR A 194 10.71 -6.07 16.49
N GLY A 195 10.45 -6.62 17.67
CA GLY A 195 9.33 -7.49 17.95
C GLY A 195 8.04 -6.74 18.20
N PHE A 196 6.92 -7.46 18.20
CA PHE A 196 5.63 -6.89 18.58
C PHE A 196 5.51 -6.64 20.09
N GLU A 197 6.47 -7.15 20.88
CA GLU A 197 6.67 -6.85 22.29
C GLU A 197 7.37 -5.50 22.54
N ASP A 198 7.90 -4.85 21.50
CA ASP A 198 8.66 -3.62 21.62
C ASP A 198 7.80 -2.36 21.38
N GLN A 199 8.29 -1.24 21.91
CA GLN A 199 7.84 0.09 21.52
C GLN A 199 8.74 0.60 20.39
N VAL A 200 8.15 0.76 19.20
CA VAL A 200 8.91 1.10 17.98
C VAL A 200 8.96 2.62 17.81
N PRO A 201 10.16 3.25 17.86
CA PRO A 201 10.27 4.70 17.69
C PRO A 201 10.05 5.13 16.24
N VAL A 202 9.31 6.22 16.07
CA VAL A 202 9.09 6.85 14.75
C VAL A 202 10.17 7.92 14.53
N ASN A 203 11.09 7.66 13.62
CA ASN A 203 12.30 8.45 13.40
C ASN A 203 12.02 9.84 12.80
N ILE A 204 11.02 10.01 11.94
CA ILE A 204 10.61 11.33 11.43
C ILE A 204 10.12 12.27 12.54
N PHE A 205 9.81 11.73 13.73
CA PHE A 205 9.49 12.46 14.94
C PHE A 205 10.59 12.39 16.01
N ALA A 206 11.83 12.09 15.59
CA ALA A 206 13.01 11.95 16.44
C ALA A 206 12.79 10.96 17.61
N GLY A 207 12.04 9.88 17.38
CA GLY A 207 11.74 8.85 18.38
C GLY A 207 10.84 9.29 19.54
N LYS A 208 10.32 10.53 19.50
CA LYS A 208 9.39 11.06 20.52
C LYS A 208 7.99 10.47 20.40
N CYS A 209 7.62 10.01 19.21
CA CYS A 209 6.47 9.15 18.99
C CYS A 209 6.97 7.70 18.97
N GLN A 210 6.24 6.83 19.65
CA GLN A 210 6.50 5.40 19.67
C GLN A 210 5.18 4.66 19.45
N ILE A 211 5.23 3.58 18.69
CA ILE A 211 4.09 2.69 18.46
C ILE A 211 4.30 1.44 19.31
N ASP A 212 3.42 1.23 20.28
CA ASP A 212 3.43 0.04 21.12
C ASP A 212 2.65 -1.07 20.42
N PHE A 213 3.37 -2.01 19.81
CA PHE A 213 2.73 -3.13 19.10
C PHE A 213 2.11 -4.13 20.07
N SER A 214 2.53 -4.16 21.34
CA SER A 214 2.01 -5.11 22.31
C SER A 214 0.55 -4.80 22.65
N GLU A 215 0.22 -3.51 22.73
CA GLU A 215 -1.15 -3.01 22.88
C GLU A 215 -2.02 -3.45 21.71
N ILE A 216 -1.54 -3.20 20.48
CA ILE A 216 -2.26 -3.54 19.24
C ILE A 216 -2.49 -5.05 19.17
N CYS A 217 -1.45 -5.85 19.40
CA CYS A 217 -1.53 -7.30 19.34
C CYS A 217 -2.49 -7.87 20.37
N SER A 218 -2.51 -7.36 21.60
CA SER A 218 -3.47 -7.83 22.61
C SER A 218 -4.92 -7.63 22.16
N TYR A 219 -5.20 -6.54 21.45
CA TYR A 219 -6.53 -6.22 20.94
C TYR A 219 -6.98 -7.18 19.83
N ILE A 220 -6.05 -7.59 18.96
CA ILE A 220 -6.36 -8.44 17.80
C ILE A 220 -5.94 -9.91 17.97
N GLU A 221 -5.49 -10.33 19.16
CA GLU A 221 -4.96 -11.67 19.41
C GLU A 221 -5.94 -12.78 19.01
N PHE A 222 -7.23 -12.58 19.29
CA PHE A 222 -8.31 -13.51 18.96
C PHE A 222 -8.47 -13.80 17.45
N LEU A 223 -7.85 -12.98 16.57
CA LEU A 223 -7.83 -13.23 15.13
C LEU A 223 -6.73 -14.21 14.73
N PHE A 224 -5.63 -14.29 15.48
CA PHE A 224 -4.53 -15.23 15.24
C PHE A 224 -4.84 -16.64 15.77
N GLU A 225 -5.74 -16.77 16.74
CA GLU A 225 -6.14 -18.06 17.33
C GLU A 225 -7.11 -18.88 16.44
N LYS A 226 -7.54 -18.33 15.30
CA LYS A 226 -8.56 -18.91 14.42
C LYS A 226 -8.00 -19.56 13.15
N GLU A 227 -6.67 -19.57 12.99
CA GLU A 227 -5.95 -20.31 11.94
C GLU A 227 -5.51 -21.69 12.44
#